data_AF-A0A433BK26-F1
#
_entry.id   AF-A0A433BK26-F1
#
_cell.length_a   1.000
_cell.length_b   1.000
_cell.length_c   1.000
_cell.angle_alpha   90.00
_cell.angle_beta   90.00
_cell.angle_gamma   90.00
#
_symmetry.space_group_name_H-M   'P 1'
#
loop_
_entity.id
_entity.type
_entity.pdbx_description
1 polymer ?
#
loop_
_entity_poly.entity_id
_entity_poly.type
_entity_poly.pdbx_seq_one_letter_code
_entity_poly.pdbx_strand_id
1 'polypeptide(L)' 'MSKRALMIGAIVVIAIVALVTTAAAVAPRMWHRNITVTAHFQDAVGLYPGNAVSVLGMQVGKVDSVVNK' A
#
# COMPACT_ATOMS: atom_id res chain seq x y z
N MET A 1 9.12 -45.06 8.38
CA MET A 1 8.88 -43.96 7.40
C MET A 1 10.11 -43.84 6.52
N SER A 2 9.97 -43.99 5.20
CA SER A 2 11.13 -43.88 4.29
C SER A 2 11.64 -42.43 4.33
N LYS A 3 12.97 -42.24 4.43
CA LYS A 3 13.60 -40.90 4.51
C LYS A 3 13.14 -39.96 3.38
N ARG A 4 12.76 -40.53 2.24
CA ARG A 4 12.20 -39.85 1.06
C ARG A 4 10.83 -39.21 1.33
N ALA A 5 9.92 -39.92 2.01
CA ALA A 5 8.60 -39.38 2.36
C ALA A 5 8.72 -38.20 3.36
N LEU A 6 9.68 -38.30 4.28
CA LEU A 6 9.97 -37.21 5.23
C LEU A 6 10.55 -35.97 4.52
N MET A 7 11.48 -36.16 3.57
CA MET A 7 12.02 -35.07 2.77
C MET A 7 10.96 -34.36 1.93
N ILE A 8 10.08 -35.13 1.27
CA ILE A 8 9.01 -34.56 0.44
C ILE A 8 8.06 -33.73 1.32
N GLY A 9 7.67 -34.26 2.48
CA GLY A 9 6.85 -33.52 3.45
C GLY A 9 7.50 -32.20 3.90
N ALA A 10 8.80 -32.23 4.22
CA ALA A 10 9.54 -31.03 4.61
C ALA A 10 9.59 -29.97 3.51
N ILE A 11 9.84 -30.39 2.26
CA ILE A 11 9.87 -29.47 1.11
C ILE A 11 8.50 -28.81 0.89
N VAL A 12 7.41 -29.59 0.99
CA VAL A 12 6.05 -29.07 0.84
C VAL A 12 5.74 -28.05 1.94
N VAL A 13 6.10 -28.34 3.19
CA VAL A 13 5.90 -27.41 4.30
C VAL A 13 6.68 -26.12 4.09
N ILE A 14 7.95 -26.21 3.67
CA ILE A 14 8.78 -25.03 3.37
C ILE A 14 8.17 -24.20 2.24
N ALA A 15 7.70 -24.85 1.17
CA ALA A 15 7.07 -24.16 0.05
C ALA A 15 5.79 -23.42 0.46
N ILE A 16 4.96 -24.04 1.30
CA ILE A 16 3.73 -23.43 1.84
C ILE A 16 4.08 -22.22 2.71
N VAL A 17 5.06 -22.35 3.61
CA VAL A 17 5.50 -21.26 4.49
C VAL A 17 6.06 -20.09 3.66
N ALA A 18 6.87 -20.37 2.63
CA ALA A 18 7.40 -19.34 1.72
C ALA A 18 6.28 -18.61 0.96
N LEU A 19 5.26 -19.35 0.50
CA LEU A 19 4.11 -18.76 -0.19
C LEU A 19 3.31 -17.83 0.73
N VAL A 20 2.99 -18.29 1.94
CA VAL A 20 2.17 -17.54 2.92
C VAL A 20 2.91 -16.27 3.38
N THR A 21 4.20 -16.37 3.67
CA THR A 21 5.02 -15.22 4.08
C THR A 21 5.15 -14.18 2.97
N THR A 22 5.32 -14.61 1.73
CA THR A 22 5.37 -13.72 0.56
C THR A 22 4.02 -13.03 0.34
N ALA A 23 2.92 -13.77 0.42
CA ALA A 23 1.58 -13.20 0.27
C ALA A 23 1.26 -12.16 1.37
N ALA A 24 1.60 -12.45 2.62
CA ALA A 24 1.40 -11.53 3.75
C ALA A 24 2.22 -10.25 3.63
N ALA A 25 3.42 -10.30 3.03
CA ALA A 25 4.25 -9.12 2.81
C ALA A 25 3.75 -8.23 1.66
N VAL A 26 3.14 -8.81 0.63
CA VAL A 26 2.74 -8.09 -0.60
C VAL A 26 1.29 -7.61 -0.54
N ALA A 27 0.39 -8.35 0.12
CA ALA A 27 -1.03 -8.00 0.22
C ALA A 27 -1.30 -6.57 0.78
N PRO A 28 -0.62 -6.10 1.85
CA PRO A 28 -0.84 -4.76 2.37
C PRO A 28 -0.44 -3.67 1.38
N ARG A 29 0.62 -3.92 0.58
CA ARG A 29 1.10 -2.98 -0.44
C ARG A 29 0.15 -2.85 -1.62
N MET A 30 -0.56 -3.92 -1.97
CA MET A 30 -1.55 -3.89 -3.04
C MET A 30 -2.86 -3.22 -2.63
N TRP A 31 -3.19 -3.26 -1.34
CA TRP A 31 -4.46 -2.72 -0.82
C TRP A 31 -4.45 -1.19 -0.68
N HIS A 32 -3.29 -0.60 -0.37
CA HIS A 32 -3.14 0.85 -0.25
C HIS A 32 -2.81 1.49 -1.61
N ARG A 33 -3.79 1.53 -2.51
CA ARG A 33 -3.66 2.32 -3.74
C ARG A 33 -3.93 3.79 -3.42
N ASN A 34 -2.87 4.60 -3.47
CA ASN A 34 -3.03 6.05 -3.49
C ASN A 34 -3.82 6.45 -4.74
N ILE A 35 -4.82 7.30 -4.56
CA ILE A 35 -5.58 7.91 -5.64
C ILE A 35 -5.20 9.38 -5.77
N THR A 36 -5.16 9.89 -7.00
CA THR A 36 -5.00 11.32 -7.25
C THR A 36 -6.38 11.92 -7.47
N VAL A 37 -6.73 12.92 -6.65
CA VAL A 37 -8.00 13.64 -6.75
C VAL A 37 -7.70 15.09 -7.14
N THR A 38 -8.39 15.61 -8.15
CA THR A 38 -8.32 17.02 -8.54
C THR A 38 -9.54 17.75 -7.99
N ALA A 39 -9.32 18.84 -7.27
CA ALA A 39 -10.36 19.70 -6.75
C ALA A 39 -10.24 21.10 -7.37
N HIS A 40 -11.38 21.69 -7.71
CA HIS A 40 -11.46 23.04 -8.27
C HIS A 40 -11.94 24.01 -7.20
N PHE A 41 -11.20 25.10 -7.02
CA PHE A 41 -11.51 26.15 -6.07
C PHE A 41 -11.65 27.48 -6.81
N GLN A 42 -12.47 28.39 -6.28
CA GLN A 42 -12.51 29.77 -6.76
C GLN A 42 -11.23 30.53 -6.37
N ASP A 43 -10.69 30.25 -5.18
CA ASP A 43 -9.42 30.74 -4.68
C ASP A 43 -8.70 29.61 -3.95
N ALA A 44 -7.39 29.48 -4.20
CA ALA A 44 -6.51 28.47 -3.62
C ALA A 44 -5.31 29.09 -2.85
N VAL A 45 -5.39 30.38 -2.51
CA VAL A 45 -4.35 31.08 -1.73
C VAL A 45 -4.01 30.30 -0.45
N GLY A 46 -2.71 30.08 -0.23
CA GLY A 46 -2.20 29.37 0.93
C GLY A 46 -2.10 27.84 0.78
N LEU A 47 -2.57 27.27 -0.34
CA LEU A 47 -2.28 25.88 -0.70
C LEU A 47 -0.94 25.76 -1.42
N TYR A 48 -0.09 24.87 -0.92
CA TYR A 48 1.21 24.57 -1.52
C TYR A 48 1.39 23.06 -1.68
N PRO A 49 2.19 22.61 -2.67
CA PRO A 49 2.65 21.24 -2.74
C PRO A 49 3.29 20.79 -1.41
N GLY A 50 2.89 19.62 -0.92
CA GLY A 50 3.35 19.07 0.36
C GLY A 50 2.45 19.40 1.55
N ASN A 51 1.52 20.36 1.45
CA ASN A 51 0.54 20.62 2.51
C ASN A 51 -0.24 19.33 2.84
N ALA A 52 -0.52 19.10 4.12
CA ALA A 52 -1.28 17.92 4.57
C ALA A 52 -2.75 17.99 4.13
N VAL A 53 -3.29 16.87 3.68
CA VAL A 53 -4.73 16.68 3.43
C VAL A 53 -5.30 15.84 4.56
N SER A 54 -6.33 16.35 5.22
CA SER A 54 -6.94 15.71 6.39
C SER A 54 -8.43 15.51 6.23
N VAL A 55 -8.93 14.38 6.73
CA VAL A 55 -10.36 14.05 6.84
C VAL A 55 -10.69 13.97 8.32
N LEU A 56 -11.59 14.84 8.79
CA LEU A 56 -11.96 14.93 10.21
C LEU A 56 -10.74 15.10 11.14
N GLY A 57 -9.73 15.83 10.68
CA GLY A 57 -8.48 16.08 11.43
C GLY A 57 -7.41 15.00 11.29
N MET A 58 -7.72 13.83 10.73
CA MET A 58 -6.75 12.76 10.47
C MET A 58 -6.07 12.97 9.12
N GLN A 59 -4.74 13.02 9.10
CA GLN A 59 -3.99 13.16 7.84
C GLN A 59 -4.14 11.89 6.99
N VAL A 60 -4.57 12.07 5.75
CA VAL A 60 -4.77 10.98 4.77
C VAL A 60 -3.86 11.12 3.55
N GLY A 61 -3.22 12.27 3.36
CA GLY A 61 -2.35 12.52 2.22
C GLY A 61 -1.69 13.88 2.23
N LYS A 62 -1.30 14.31 1.04
CA LYS A 62 -0.66 15.61 0.79
C LYS A 62 -1.11 16.19 -0.55
N VAL A 63 -1.07 17.52 -0.66
CA VAL A 63 -1.24 18.22 -1.93
C VAL A 63 -0.05 17.91 -2.83
N ASP A 64 -0.32 17.46 -4.06
CA ASP A 64 0.72 17.12 -5.03
C ASP A 64 1.11 18.32 -5.91
N SER A 65 0.11 19.02 -6.45
CA SER A 65 0.32 20.23 -7.26
C SER A 65 -0.82 21.22 -7.10
N VAL A 66 -0.52 22.50 -7.32
CA VAL A 66 -1.49 23.60 -7.39
C VAL A 66 -1.22 24.36 -8.68
N VAL A 67 -2.19 24.36 -9.59
CA VAL A 67 -2.08 24.99 -10.91
C VAL A 67 -3.27 25.90 -11.14
N ASN A 68 -3.03 27.06 -11.75
CA ASN A 68 -4.09 27.92 -12.27
C ASN A 68 -4.45 27.44 -13.68
N LYS A 69 -5.75 27.27 -13.94
CA LYS A 69 -6.24 26.74 -15.21
C LYS A 69 -6.67 27.85 -16.14
#